data_AF-A0A936G8X1-F1
#
_entry.id   AF-A0A936G8X1-F1
#
_cell.length_a   1.000
_cell.length_b   1.000
_cell.length_c   1.000
_cell.angle_alpha   90.00
_cell.angle_beta   90.00
_cell.angle_gamma   90.00
#
_symmetry.space_group_name_H-M   'P 1'
#
loop_
_entity.id
_entity.type
_entity.pdbx_description
1 polymer ?
#
loop_
_entity_poly.entity_id
_entity_poly.type
_entity_poly.pdbx_seq_one_letter_code
_entity_poly.pdbx_strand_id
1 'polypeptide(L)'
;METNHEPPDFRENLSGLNLYDWDNLLLAYRKASKGKRGLADVAEFEYKLEDNLLQLQRELQEQTYQPGEYHSFYIHDPKKRLISAAPFRDRVVHHALCNIIEPCFERSFIFDPLRQPHRQRHAQSHRPRPAIFPPLQIRAHL
;
A
#
# COMPACT_ATOMS: atom_id res chain seq x y z
N MET A 1 -19.33 -25.49 33.17
CA MET A 1 -18.09 -24.76 33.45
C MET A 1 -17.78 -23.96 32.20
N GLU A 2 -18.35 -22.76 32.12
CA GLU A 2 -18.17 -21.85 31.00
C GLU A 2 -16.70 -21.44 30.97
N THR A 3 -15.99 -21.84 29.91
CA THR A 3 -14.65 -21.36 29.65
C THR A 3 -14.80 -19.91 29.19
N ASN A 4 -14.62 -18.96 30.11
CA ASN A 4 -14.41 -17.56 29.79
C ASN A 4 -13.17 -17.47 28.88
N HIS A 5 -13.40 -17.49 27.57
CA HIS A 5 -12.38 -17.11 26.60
C HIS A 5 -12.39 -15.58 26.58
N GLU A 6 -11.76 -14.98 27.59
CA GLU A 6 -11.43 -13.56 27.56
C GLU A 6 -10.72 -13.27 26.23
N PRO A 7 -11.15 -12.27 25.45
CA PRO A 7 -10.46 -11.91 24.22
C PRO A 7 -9.03 -11.50 24.60
N PRO A 8 -8.01 -11.97 23.85
CA PRO A 8 -6.62 -11.64 24.16
C PRO A 8 -6.46 -10.12 24.23
N ASP A 9 -6.01 -9.62 25.40
CA ASP A 9 -5.86 -8.19 25.65
C ASP A 9 -4.88 -7.60 24.63
N PHE A 10 -5.40 -6.73 23.77
CA PHE A 10 -4.68 -6.13 22.66
C PHE A 10 -3.51 -5.24 23.13
N ARG A 11 -3.55 -4.79 24.39
CA ARG A 11 -2.56 -3.89 24.98
C ARG A 11 -1.24 -4.58 25.29
N GLU A 12 -1.25 -5.88 25.58
CA GLU A 12 -0.02 -6.62 25.92
C GLU A 12 0.89 -6.83 24.71
N ASN A 13 0.35 -7.01 23.50
CA ASN A 13 1.14 -7.21 22.27
C ASN A 13 1.87 -5.94 21.79
N LEU A 14 1.51 -4.76 22.30
CA LEU A 14 2.13 -3.48 21.92
C LEU A 14 3.26 -3.06 22.87
N SER A 15 3.43 -3.77 23.98
CA SER A 15 4.36 -3.39 25.06
C SER A 15 5.84 -3.38 24.64
N GLY A 16 6.21 -4.03 23.53
CA GLY A 16 7.58 -4.07 23.00
C GLY A 16 7.77 -3.40 21.64
N LEU A 17 6.74 -2.79 21.05
CA LEU A 17 6.81 -2.24 19.68
C LEU A 17 6.57 -0.73 19.71
N ASN A 18 7.63 0.02 20.02
CA ASN A 18 7.60 1.48 19.92
C ASN A 18 7.89 1.93 18.48
N LEU A 19 7.17 2.96 18.02
CA LEU A 19 7.34 3.54 16.68
C LEU A 19 8.77 4.05 16.45
N TYR A 20 9.35 4.65 17.50
CA TYR A 20 10.68 5.26 17.48
C TYR A 20 11.79 4.30 17.93
N ASP A 21 11.50 3.00 18.11
CA ASP A 21 12.53 2.06 18.50
C ASP A 21 13.57 1.87 17.39
N TRP A 22 14.84 1.71 17.77
CA TRP A 22 15.94 1.64 16.81
C TRP A 22 15.79 0.44 15.87
N ASP A 23 15.44 -0.73 16.42
CA ASP A 23 15.27 -1.96 15.66
C ASP A 23 14.07 -1.86 14.69
N ASN A 24 12.98 -1.21 15.12
CA ASN A 24 11.81 -0.99 14.27
C ASN A 24 12.13 -0.02 13.11
N LEU A 25 12.83 1.08 13.39
CA LEU A 25 13.25 2.04 12.37
C LEU A 25 14.24 1.42 11.38
N LEU A 26 15.18 0.61 11.85
CA LEU A 26 16.12 -0.12 11.00
C LEU A 26 15.40 -1.16 10.12
N LEU A 27 14.44 -1.90 10.69
CA LEU A 27 13.60 -2.83 9.94
C LEU A 27 12.76 -2.10 8.89
N ALA A 28 12.18 -0.96 9.24
CA ALA A 28 11.40 -0.12 8.35
C ALA A 28 12.25 0.40 7.18
N TYR A 29 13.47 0.85 7.44
CA TYR A 29 14.44 1.22 6.41
C TYR A 29 14.75 0.05 5.46
N ARG A 30 15.00 -1.14 6.02
CA ARG A 30 15.27 -2.35 5.21
C ARG A 30 14.08 -2.71 4.31
N LYS A 31 12.85 -2.59 4.81
CA LYS A 31 11.62 -2.79 4.03
C LYS A 31 11.46 -1.70 2.95
N ALA A 32 11.69 -0.43 3.29
CA ALA A 32 11.57 0.71 2.38
C ALA A 32 12.58 0.67 1.22
N SER A 33 13.82 0.25 1.50
CA SER A 33 14.90 0.15 0.52
C SER A 33 14.79 -1.09 -0.37
N LYS A 34 14.07 -2.14 0.06
CA LYS A 34 13.93 -3.40 -0.67
C LYS A 34 13.34 -3.16 -2.07
N GLY A 35 14.13 -3.43 -3.11
CA GLY A 35 13.74 -3.26 -4.52
C GLY A 35 13.86 -1.84 -5.08
N LYS A 36 14.29 -0.85 -4.28
CA LYS A 36 14.44 0.55 -4.70
C LYS A 36 15.83 1.15 -4.42
N ARG A 37 16.81 0.33 -4.05
CA ARG A 37 18.20 0.75 -3.75
C ARG A 37 18.91 1.46 -4.91
N GLY A 38 18.44 1.30 -6.15
CA GLY A 38 19.03 1.96 -7.31
C GLY A 38 18.64 3.42 -7.51
N LEU A 39 17.74 3.98 -6.68
CA LEU A 39 17.37 5.40 -6.76
C LEU A 39 18.38 6.26 -5.99
N ALA A 40 18.76 7.41 -6.57
CA ALA A 40 19.69 8.35 -5.97
C ALA A 40 19.26 8.78 -4.55
N ASP A 41 17.97 9.07 -4.36
CA ASP A 41 17.39 9.45 -3.06
C ASP A 41 17.61 8.40 -1.97
N VAL A 42 17.60 7.11 -2.36
CA VAL A 42 17.81 6.00 -1.43
C VAL A 42 19.28 5.86 -1.08
N ALA A 43 20.15 6.00 -2.08
CA ALA A 43 21.61 5.94 -1.90
C ALA A 43 22.14 7.10 -1.04
N GLU A 44 21.63 8.32 -1.23
CA GLU A 44 21.98 9.47 -0.39
C GLU A 44 21.53 9.26 1.06
N PHE A 45 20.33 8.72 1.26
CA PHE A 45 19.83 8.39 2.58
C PHE A 45 20.67 7.28 3.24
N GLU A 46 21.06 6.26 2.49
CA GLU A 46 21.90 5.14 2.96
C GLU A 46 23.31 5.60 3.34
N TYR A 47 23.86 6.58 2.62
CA TYR A 47 25.17 7.16 2.94
C TYR A 47 25.20 7.83 4.33
N LYS A 48 24.08 8.43 4.76
CA LYS A 48 23.90 9.03 6.10
C LYS A 48 22.86 8.28 6.93
N LEU A 49 22.83 6.95 6.81
CA LEU A 49 21.77 6.13 7.39
C LEU A 49 21.58 6.36 8.89
N GLU A 50 22.67 6.28 9.65
CA GLU A 50 22.64 6.40 11.11
C GLU A 50 22.15 7.78 11.57
N ASP A 51 22.72 8.85 11.01
CA ASP A 51 22.32 10.23 11.31
C ASP A 51 20.84 10.47 10.99
N ASN A 52 20.39 10.00 9.83
CA ASN A 52 19.00 10.15 9.39
C ASN A 52 18.03 9.38 10.30
N LEU A 53 18.38 8.17 10.72
CA LEU A 53 17.56 7.37 11.63
C LEU A 53 17.53 7.95 13.05
N LEU A 54 18.66 8.42 13.57
CA LEU A 54 18.74 9.08 14.88
C LEU A 54 17.96 10.40 14.89
N GLN A 55 18.05 11.19 13.82
CA GLN A 55 17.25 12.39 13.68
C GLN A 55 15.76 12.05 13.64
N LEU A 56 15.38 11.04 12.86
CA LEU A 56 13.98 10.62 12.77
C LEU A 56 13.45 10.09 14.10
N GLN A 57 14.26 9.32 14.83
CA GLN A 57 13.92 8.87 16.18
C GLN A 57 13.62 10.03 17.12
N ARG A 58 14.50 11.04 17.17
CA ARG A 58 14.29 12.24 18.00
C ARG A 58 13.03 12.99 17.60
N GLU A 59 12.83 13.23 16.32
CA GLU A 59 11.64 13.95 15.83
C GLU A 59 10.33 13.19 16.09
N LEU A 60 10.34 11.86 16.05
CA LEU A 60 9.19 11.04 16.40
C LEU A 60 8.94 11.02 17.92
N GLN A 61 10.00 11.03 18.73
CA GLN A 61 9.90 11.14 20.20
C GLN A 61 9.35 12.50 20.63
N GLU A 62 9.84 13.57 20.01
CA GLU A 62 9.42 14.96 20.27
C GLU A 62 8.09 15.32 19.57
N GLN A 63 7.56 14.44 18.72
CA GLN A 63 6.37 14.67 17.90
C GLN A 63 6.49 15.88 16.96
N THR A 64 7.73 16.25 16.61
CA THR A 64 8.07 17.39 15.74
C THR A 64 8.23 16.97 14.28
N TYR A 65 8.14 15.68 13.98
CA TYR A 65 8.26 15.14 12.62
C TYR A 65 7.21 15.76 11.67
N GLN A 66 7.70 16.31 10.56
CA GLN A 66 6.86 16.84 9.46
C GLN A 66 7.15 16.08 8.16
N PRO A 67 6.13 15.52 7.50
CA PRO A 67 6.28 14.92 6.16
C PRO A 67 6.83 15.93 5.15
N GLY A 68 7.70 15.45 4.26
CA GLY A 68 8.27 16.30 3.22
C GLY A 68 7.32 16.54 2.04
N GLU A 69 7.71 17.41 1.11
CA GLU A 69 6.92 17.66 -0.08
C GLU A 69 6.85 16.44 -1.01
N TYR A 70 5.67 16.18 -1.56
CA TYR A 70 5.45 15.09 -2.50
C TYR A 70 5.94 15.45 -3.90
N HIS A 71 6.81 14.63 -4.46
CA HIS A 71 7.23 14.79 -5.85
C HIS A 71 6.20 14.15 -6.79
N SER A 72 5.54 14.97 -7.63
CA SER A 72 4.50 14.48 -8.54
C SER A 72 5.03 14.37 -9.98
N PHE A 73 4.85 13.20 -10.59
CA PHE A 73 5.28 12.90 -11.95
C PHE A 73 4.25 12.04 -12.69
N TYR A 74 4.21 12.13 -14.01
CA TYR A 74 3.26 11.38 -14.82
C TYR A 74 3.86 10.02 -15.22
N ILE A 75 3.12 8.94 -14.96
CA ILE A 75 3.39 7.61 -15.52
C ILE A 75 2.27 7.22 -16.48
N HIS A 76 2.63 6.53 -17.56
CA HIS A 76 1.69 5.98 -18.53
C HIS A 76 1.73 4.45 -18.53
N ASP A 77 0.80 3.76 -17.83
CA ASP A 77 0.56 2.33 -18.09
C ASP A 77 -0.72 1.75 -17.44
N PRO A 78 -1.80 1.36 -18.15
CA PRO A 78 -2.17 1.61 -19.56
C PRO A 78 -2.84 2.98 -19.80
N LYS A 79 -3.11 3.76 -18.73
CA LYS A 79 -3.68 5.13 -18.78
C LYS A 79 -2.73 6.10 -18.06
N LYS A 80 -2.65 7.35 -18.55
CA LYS A 80 -1.93 8.44 -17.86
C LYS A 80 -2.48 8.63 -16.46
N ARG A 81 -1.60 8.55 -15.46
CA ARG A 81 -1.89 8.87 -14.07
C ARG A 81 -0.80 9.79 -13.52
N LEU A 82 -1.22 10.82 -12.79
CA LEU A 82 -0.31 11.60 -11.96
C LEU A 82 0.00 10.76 -10.73
N ILE A 83 1.28 10.49 -10.50
CA ILE A 83 1.76 9.78 -9.32
C ILE A 83 2.48 10.77 -8.44
N SER A 84 2.05 10.85 -7.18
CA SER A 84 2.75 11.60 -6.14
C SER A 84 3.61 10.61 -5.34
N ALA A 85 4.92 10.74 -5.46
CA ALA A 85 5.89 9.99 -4.69
C ALA A 85 6.26 10.77 -3.43
N ALA A 86 6.02 10.15 -2.28
CA ALA A 86 6.58 10.61 -1.01
C ALA A 86 8.12 10.48 -1.03
N PRO A 87 8.85 11.37 -0.35
CA PRO A 87 10.30 11.26 -0.18
C PRO A 87 10.65 9.97 0.58
N PHE A 88 11.91 9.53 0.45
CA PHE A 88 12.31 8.23 1.01
C PHE A 88 12.15 8.17 2.54
N ARG A 89 12.45 9.29 3.23
CA ARG A 89 12.26 9.44 4.68
C ARG A 89 10.84 9.08 5.14
N ASP A 90 9.83 9.64 4.47
CA ASP A 90 8.42 9.41 4.80
C ASP A 90 8.02 7.95 4.57
N ARG A 91 8.62 7.28 3.59
CA ARG A 91 8.40 5.85 3.36
C ARG A 91 8.95 5.01 4.52
N VAL A 92 10.08 5.39 5.11
CA VAL A 92 10.63 4.72 6.31
C VAL A 92 9.64 4.85 7.47
N VAL A 93 9.13 6.05 7.75
CA VAL A 93 8.12 6.26 8.80
C VAL A 93 6.85 5.45 8.53
N HIS A 94 6.37 5.44 7.28
CA HIS A 94 5.22 4.65 6.88
C HIS A 94 5.42 3.16 7.18
N HIS A 95 6.58 2.60 6.82
CA HIS A 95 6.89 1.20 7.14
C HIS A 95 7.03 0.94 8.64
N ALA A 96 7.59 1.87 9.40
CA ALA A 96 7.71 1.75 10.87
C ALA A 96 6.33 1.72 11.54
N LEU A 97 5.39 2.52 11.03
CA LEU A 97 4.01 2.52 11.47
C LEU A 97 3.28 1.23 11.06
N CYS A 98 3.42 0.80 9.80
CA CYS A 98 2.84 -0.46 9.32
C CYS A 98 3.31 -1.65 10.15
N ASN A 99 4.58 -1.73 10.55
CA ASN A 99 5.09 -2.85 11.37
C ASN A 99 4.31 -3.03 12.69
N ILE A 100 3.78 -1.94 13.26
CA ILE A 100 3.02 -1.96 14.52
C ILE A 100 1.54 -2.25 14.24
N ILE A 101 1.00 -1.65 13.19
CA ILE A 101 -0.43 -1.67 12.87
C ILE A 101 -0.86 -2.97 12.16
N GLU A 102 -0.02 -3.50 11.27
CA GLU A 102 -0.28 -4.70 10.45
C GLU A 102 -0.72 -5.93 11.28
N PRO A 103 -0.04 -6.33 12.38
CA PRO A 103 -0.50 -7.47 13.19
C PRO A 103 -1.83 -7.22 13.91
N CYS A 104 -2.21 -5.97 14.18
CA CYS A 104 -3.52 -5.63 14.73
C CYS A 104 -4.62 -5.80 13.67
N PHE A 105 -4.37 -5.31 12.46
CA PHE A 105 -5.34 -5.36 11.37
C PHE A 105 -5.53 -6.74 10.78
N GLU A 106 -4.47 -7.56 10.64
CA GLU A 106 -4.59 -8.94 10.15
C GLU A 106 -5.55 -9.78 11.01
N ARG A 107 -5.56 -9.58 12.33
CA ARG A 107 -6.47 -10.28 13.24
C ARG A 107 -7.93 -9.85 13.07
N SER A 108 -8.18 -8.58 12.73
CA SER A 108 -9.53 -8.05 12.50
C SER A 108 -10.09 -8.35 11.10
N PHE A 109 -9.22 -8.50 10.08
CA PHE A 109 -9.64 -8.70 8.68
C PHE A 109 -10.00 -10.15 8.30
N ILE A 110 -9.76 -11.14 9.16
CA ILE A 110 -10.12 -12.55 8.89
C ILE A 110 -11.65 -12.77 8.82
N PHE A 111 -12.47 -11.76 9.12
CA PHE A 111 -13.94 -11.82 9.05
C PHE A 111 -14.54 -11.02 7.87
N ASP A 112 -14.04 -11.18 6.65
CA ASP A 112 -14.79 -10.79 5.45
C ASP A 112 -14.79 -11.89 4.36
N PRO A 113 -15.87 -12.68 4.23
CA PRO A 113 -16.00 -13.73 3.22
C PRO A 113 -16.26 -13.21 1.79
N LEU A 114 -16.31 -11.89 1.55
CA LEU A 114 -16.66 -11.34 0.23
C LEU A 114 -15.51 -11.30 -0.79
N ARG A 115 -14.30 -11.74 -0.43
CA ARG A 115 -13.19 -11.89 -1.37
C ARG A 115 -13.27 -13.22 -2.15
N GLN A 116 -14.39 -13.44 -2.84
CA GLN A 116 -14.52 -14.53 -3.82
C GLN A 116 -13.60 -14.22 -5.01
N PRO A 117 -12.62 -15.09 -5.36
CA PRO A 117 -11.84 -14.91 -6.56
C PRO A 117 -12.78 -15.03 -7.77
N HIS A 118 -12.75 -14.02 -8.61
CA HIS A 118 -13.46 -13.94 -9.88
C HIS A 118 -12.99 -15.08 -10.81
N ARG A 119 -13.70 -16.20 -10.70
CA ARG A 119 -14.09 -17.16 -11.73
C ARG A 119 -13.41 -16.96 -13.10
N GLN A 120 -12.42 -17.80 -13.40
CA GLN A 120 -12.04 -18.06 -14.79
C GLN A 120 -13.28 -18.61 -15.53
N ARG A 121 -13.82 -17.84 -16.47
CA ARG A 121 -14.75 -18.32 -17.49
C ARG A 121 -14.11 -18.18 -18.86
N HIS A 122 -13.22 -19.10 -19.19
CA HIS A 122 -12.89 -19.38 -20.58
C HIS A 122 -13.48 -20.74 -20.94
N ALA A 123 -14.75 -20.73 -21.35
CA ALA A 123 -15.36 -21.81 -22.11
C ALA A 123 -15.92 -21.19 -23.40
N GLN A 124 -15.34 -21.61 -24.52
CA GLN A 124 -15.74 -21.24 -25.87
C GLN A 124 -17.25 -21.50 -26.06
N SER A 125 -17.98 -20.52 -26.59
CA SER A 125 -19.14 -20.81 -27.44
C SER A 125 -19.33 -19.68 -28.44
N HIS A 126 -19.05 -19.98 -29.70
CA HIS A 126 -19.53 -19.20 -30.82
C HIS A 126 -21.07 -19.23 -30.79
N ARG A 127 -21.70 -18.07 -30.65
CA ARG A 127 -23.10 -17.88 -31.07
C ARG A 127 -23.16 -16.66 -31.97
N PRO A 128 -23.57 -16.78 -33.26
CA PRO A 128 -23.85 -15.62 -34.08
C PRO A 128 -25.09 -14.90 -33.53
N ARG A 129 -25.04 -13.56 -33.49
CA ARG A 129 -26.20 -12.73 -33.16
C ARG A 129 -27.24 -12.85 -34.29
N PRO A 130 -28.53 -13.12 -34.02
CA PRO A 130 -29.54 -12.98 -35.07
C PRO A 130 -29.74 -11.49 -35.38
N ALA A 131 -29.50 -11.11 -36.63
CA ALA A 131 -29.86 -9.82 -37.18
C ALA A 131 -31.39 -9.78 -37.37
N ILE A 132 -32.05 -8.86 -36.70
CA ILE A 132 -33.45 -8.53 -36.92
C ILE A 132 -33.52 -7.01 -37.04
N PHE A 133 -33.56 -6.48 -38.27
CA PHE A 133 -34.35 -5.29 -38.64
C PHE A 133 -34.55 -5.27 -40.17
N PRO A 134 -35.80 -5.17 -40.67
CA PRO A 134 -36.17 -5.21 -42.10
C PRO A 134 -35.89 -3.91 -42.87
N PRO A 135 -35.94 -3.92 -44.22
CA PRO A 135 -35.49 -2.82 -45.08
C PRO A 135 -36.52 -1.69 -45.16
N LEU A 136 -36.07 -0.45 -44.92
CA LEU A 136 -36.84 0.74 -45.31
C LEU A 136 -36.30 1.28 -46.63
N GLN A 137 -37.10 1.10 -47.68
CA GLN A 137 -36.97 1.86 -48.92
C GLN A 137 -37.25 3.33 -48.64
N ILE A 138 -36.32 4.22 -49.00
CA ILE A 138 -36.64 5.63 -49.28
C ILE A 138 -35.95 6.03 -50.58
N ARG A 139 -36.82 6.44 -51.50
CA ARG A 139 -36.67 7.00 -52.85
C ARG A 139 -35.47 7.94 -53.04
N ALA A 140 -34.80 7.77 -54.18
CA ALA A 140 -33.98 8.78 -54.83
C ALA A 140 -34.86 9.96 -55.30
N HIS A 141 -34.44 11.18 -54.96
CA HIS A 141 -34.74 12.40 -55.70
C HIS A 141 -33.42 13.13 -55.91
N LEU A 142 -33.18 13.43 -57.19
CA LEU A 142 -32.04 14.13 -57.82
C LEU A 142 -30.75 13.32 -57.98
#